data_AF-A0A520II49-F1
#
_entry.id   AF-A0A520II49-F1
#
_cell.length_a   1.000
_cell.length_b   1.000
_cell.length_c   1.000
_cell.angle_alpha   90.00
_cell.angle_beta   90.00
_cell.angle_gamma   90.00
#
_symmetry.space_group_name_H-M   'P 1'
#
loop_
_entity.id
_entity.type
_entity.pdbx_description
1 polymer ?
#
loop_
_entity_poly.entity_id
_entity_poly.type
_entity_poly.pdbx_seq_one_letter_code
_entity_poly.pdbx_strand_id
1 'polypeptide(L)'
;LADQATGSAKDSRRTAIAARYCVVAMGGDQLGDFSDLFNAGLTPPQRRAAADAPAIARLWGAGWFVLPNPVYGTALKGGLDEVFPADSAWAPEP
;
A
#
# COMPACT_ATOMS: atom_id res chain seq x y z
N LEU A 1 15.95 2.78 -22.34
CA LEU A 1 14.95 2.79 -21.25
C LEU A 1 14.52 4.23 -21.09
N ALA A 2 13.40 4.62 -21.71
CA ALA A 2 12.90 5.99 -21.61
C ALA A 2 12.24 6.19 -20.25
N ASP A 3 12.45 7.35 -19.66
CA ASP A 3 11.85 7.78 -18.40
C ASP A 3 10.33 7.82 -18.57
N GLN A 4 9.63 6.79 -18.08
CA GLN A 4 8.17 6.78 -18.13
C GLN A 4 7.67 7.76 -17.07
N ALA A 5 7.38 8.98 -17.51
CA ALA A 5 6.79 10.06 -16.72
C ALA A 5 5.43 9.63 -16.13
N THR A 6 5.51 8.87 -15.03
CA THR A 6 4.37 8.26 -14.32
C THR A 6 4.16 8.88 -12.95
N GLY A 7 4.91 9.94 -12.63
CA GLY A 7 4.82 10.62 -11.34
C GLY A 7 5.09 9.66 -10.17
N SER A 8 4.14 9.56 -9.24
CA SER A 8 4.23 8.68 -8.07
C SER A 8 3.93 7.20 -8.36
N ALA A 9 3.41 6.87 -9.55
CA ALA A 9 3.07 5.51 -9.95
C ALA A 9 4.32 4.63 -10.18
N LYS A 10 4.23 3.35 -9.84
CA LYS A 10 5.36 2.42 -9.77
C LYS A 10 5.16 1.14 -10.60
N ASP A 11 3.96 0.82 -11.09
CA ASP A 11 3.69 -0.41 -11.85
C ASP A 11 4.43 -0.45 -13.18
N SER A 12 4.57 0.68 -13.87
CA SER A 12 5.35 0.77 -15.12
C SER A 12 6.82 0.38 -14.90
N ARG A 13 7.43 0.88 -13.82
CA ARG A 13 8.80 0.57 -13.40
C ARG A 13 8.94 -0.89 -12.98
N ARG A 14 7.98 -1.42 -12.21
CA ARG A 14 7.93 -2.85 -11.83
C ARG A 14 7.84 -3.74 -13.07
N THR A 15 7.00 -3.38 -14.05
CA THR A 15 6.81 -4.11 -15.31
C THR A 15 8.11 -4.14 -16.13
N ALA A 16 8.80 -3.00 -16.24
CA ALA A 16 10.07 -2.91 -16.95
C ALA A 16 11.17 -3.79 -16.33
N ILE A 17 11.22 -3.90 -15.00
CA ILE A 17 12.15 -4.78 -14.28
C ILE A 17 11.75 -6.25 -14.48
N ALA A 18 10.46 -6.57 -14.31
CA ALA A 18 9.92 -7.93 -14.46
C ALA A 18 10.10 -8.51 -15.87
N ALA A 19 10.21 -7.66 -16.90
CA ALA A 19 10.53 -8.07 -18.26
C ALA A 19 11.95 -8.67 -18.41
N ARG A 20 12.84 -8.46 -17.43
CA ARG A 20 14.24 -8.92 -17.45
C ARG A 20 14.61 -9.82 -16.28
N TYR A 21 13.91 -9.67 -15.15
CA TYR A 21 14.24 -10.34 -13.90
C TYR A 21 13.01 -11.01 -13.31
N CYS A 22 13.20 -12.17 -12.70
CA CYS A 22 12.17 -12.75 -11.84
C CYS A 22 12.18 -12.03 -10.49
N VAL A 23 11.21 -11.12 -10.29
CA VAL A 23 11.03 -10.43 -9.01
C VAL A 23 10.37 -11.40 -8.04
N VAL A 24 11.13 -11.89 -7.06
CA VAL A 24 10.66 -12.88 -6.08
C VAL A 24 9.99 -12.26 -4.84
N ALA A 25 10.22 -10.97 -4.60
CA ALA A 25 9.63 -10.24 -3.49
C ALA A 25 9.60 -8.73 -3.74
N MET A 26 8.70 -8.03 -3.05
CA MET A 26 8.60 -6.58 -2.97
C MET A 26 8.54 -6.14 -1.50
N GLY A 27 9.17 -5.02 -1.18
CA GLY A 27 9.11 -4.41 0.15
C GLY A 27 8.86 -2.91 0.05
N GLY A 28 8.12 -2.37 1.01
CA GLY A 28 7.73 -0.95 1.02
C GLY A 28 6.99 -0.54 2.28
N ASP A 29 6.93 0.76 2.54
CA ASP A 29 6.27 1.36 3.69
C ASP A 29 4.89 1.95 3.35
N GLN A 30 4.55 2.02 2.06
CA GLN A 30 3.26 2.52 1.59
C GLN A 30 2.61 1.50 0.65
N LEU A 31 1.27 1.43 0.66
CA LEU A 31 0.54 0.49 -0.23
C LEU A 31 0.84 0.74 -1.73
N GLY A 32 1.13 1.99 -2.11
CA GLY A 32 1.54 2.33 -3.49
C GLY A 32 2.89 1.73 -3.93
N ASP A 33 3.70 1.22 -2.99
CA ASP A 33 4.93 0.50 -3.29
C ASP A 33 4.68 -0.89 -3.87
N PHE A 34 3.45 -1.40 -3.73
CA PHE A 34 3.08 -2.74 -4.18
C PHE A 34 2.17 -2.73 -5.40
N SER A 35 1.29 -1.74 -5.54
CA SER A 35 0.43 -1.58 -6.72
C SER A 35 -0.07 -0.15 -6.87
N ASP A 36 -0.23 0.32 -8.12
CA ASP A 36 -0.84 1.62 -8.39
C ASP A 36 -2.36 1.63 -8.16
N LEU A 37 -2.98 0.46 -7.94
CA LEU A 37 -4.35 0.34 -7.42
C LEU A 37 -4.57 1.24 -6.20
N PHE A 38 -3.58 1.30 -5.31
CA PHE A 38 -3.64 2.10 -4.07
C PHE A 38 -3.39 3.59 -4.27
N ASN A 39 -3.01 4.00 -5.49
CA ASN A 39 -2.77 5.39 -5.88
C ASN A 39 -3.96 5.98 -6.67
N ALA A 40 -5.03 5.20 -6.89
CA ALA A 40 -6.21 5.60 -7.68
C ALA A 40 -7.17 6.58 -6.96
N GLY A 41 -6.68 7.39 -6.02
CA GLY A 41 -7.50 8.35 -5.27
C GLY A 41 -8.41 7.74 -4.19
N LEU A 42 -8.11 6.51 -3.75
CA LEU A 42 -8.87 5.81 -2.71
C LEU A 42 -8.69 6.46 -1.34
N THR A 43 -9.78 6.54 -0.56
CA THR A 43 -9.75 6.98 0.84
C THR A 43 -9.06 5.93 1.74
N PRO A 44 -8.59 6.28 2.95
CA PRO A 44 -7.97 5.29 3.84
C PRO A 44 -8.84 4.03 4.11
N PRO A 45 -10.15 4.13 4.36
CA PRO A 45 -11.02 2.95 4.46
C PRO A 45 -11.05 2.10 3.19
N GLN A 46 -11.13 2.71 2.01
CA GLN A 46 -11.12 1.99 0.73
C GLN A 46 -9.79 1.28 0.48
N ARG A 47 -8.68 1.89 0.89
CA ARG A 47 -7.35 1.29 0.80
C ARG A 47 -7.20 0.09 1.73
N ARG A 48 -7.74 0.15 2.96
CA ARG A 48 -7.81 -1.00 3.87
C ARG A 48 -8.61 -2.15 3.26
N ALA A 49 -9.82 -1.86 2.77
CA ALA A 49 -10.66 -2.87 2.12
C ALA A 49 -9.98 -3.52 0.88
N ALA A 50 -9.25 -2.74 0.08
CA ALA A 50 -8.49 -3.26 -1.05
C ALA A 50 -7.29 -4.12 -0.61
N ALA A 51 -6.61 -3.77 0.49
CA ALA A 51 -5.51 -4.55 1.05
C ALA A 51 -6.01 -5.88 1.66
N ASP A 52 -7.23 -5.90 2.21
CA ASP A 52 -7.89 -7.08 2.79
C ASP A 52 -8.60 -7.96 1.75
N ALA A 53 -8.73 -7.49 0.50
CA ALA A 53 -9.35 -8.26 -0.57
C ALA A 53 -8.61 -9.60 -0.77
N PRO A 54 -9.31 -10.74 -0.95
CA PRO A 54 -8.66 -12.06 -1.03
C PRO A 54 -7.57 -12.22 -2.09
N ALA A 55 -7.59 -11.38 -3.14
CA ALA A 55 -6.55 -11.33 -4.16
C ALA A 55 -5.23 -10.73 -3.64
N ILE A 56 -5.31 -9.77 -2.73
CA ILE A 56 -4.16 -9.04 -2.17
C ILE A 56 -3.74 -9.61 -0.82
N ALA A 57 -4.70 -9.94 0.06
CA ALA A 57 -4.42 -10.38 1.42
C ALA A 57 -3.44 -11.56 1.48
N ARG A 58 -3.53 -12.48 0.51
CA ARG A 58 -2.65 -13.65 0.40
C ARG A 58 -1.18 -13.32 0.09
N LEU A 59 -0.89 -12.11 -0.39
CA LEU A 59 0.45 -11.69 -0.84
C LEU A 59 1.28 -11.14 0.33
N TRP A 60 0.62 -10.58 1.36
CA TRP A 60 1.29 -10.06 2.54
C TRP A 60 2.02 -11.19 3.28
N GLY A 61 3.31 -11.00 3.53
CA GLY A 61 4.20 -12.04 4.08
C GLY A 61 4.54 -13.18 3.11
N ALA A 62 3.94 -13.21 1.92
CA ALA A 62 4.14 -14.21 0.88
C ALA A 62 4.56 -13.55 -0.45
N GLY A 63 5.63 -12.75 -0.36
CA GLY A 63 6.21 -11.99 -1.48
C GLY A 63 6.00 -10.48 -1.38
N TRP A 64 5.04 -10.00 -0.59
CA TRP A 64 4.87 -8.58 -0.26
C TRP A 64 5.17 -8.34 1.23
N PHE A 65 6.20 -7.55 1.52
CA PHE A 65 6.67 -7.31 2.89
C PHE A 65 6.52 -5.84 3.25
N VAL A 66 5.55 -5.52 4.12
CA VAL A 66 5.26 -4.15 4.56
C VAL A 66 6.17 -3.75 5.71
N LEU A 67 6.70 -2.53 5.64
CA LEU A 67 7.43 -1.90 6.74
C LEU A 67 6.51 -0.88 7.44
N PRO A 68 6.39 -0.91 8.78
CA PRO A 68 5.56 0.05 9.49
C PRO A 68 6.19 1.45 9.41
N ASN A 69 5.40 2.44 8.98
CA ASN A 69 5.79 3.84 8.98
C ASN A 69 4.64 4.71 9.51
N PRO A 70 4.63 5.02 10.82
CA PRO A 70 3.58 5.84 11.44
C PRO A 70 3.83 7.35 11.31
N VAL A 71 4.92 7.79 10.69
CA VAL A 71 5.36 9.21 10.73
C VAL A 71 4.84 10.00 9.53
N TYR A 72 4.73 9.37 8.36
CA TYR A 72 4.25 10.04 7.14
C TYR A 72 3.55 9.08 6.19
N GLY A 73 3.03 9.64 5.11
CA GLY A 73 2.56 8.87 3.95
C GLY A 73 1.07 9.01 3.71
N THR A 74 0.61 8.34 2.66
CA THR A 74 -0.79 8.38 2.22
C THR A 74 -1.76 7.77 3.24
N ALA A 75 -1.28 6.94 4.17
CA ALA A 75 -2.09 6.35 5.22
C ALA A 75 -2.61 7.39 6.24
N LEU A 76 -1.92 8.52 6.39
CA LEU A 76 -2.29 9.59 7.33
C LEU A 76 -3.10 10.71 6.65
N LYS A 77 -3.48 10.56 5.39
CA LYS A 77 -4.27 11.55 4.64
C LYS A 77 -5.76 11.22 4.73
N GLY A 78 -6.57 12.12 5.29
CA GLY A 78 -8.01 11.96 5.43
C GLY A 78 -8.55 12.66 6.67
N GLY A 79 -9.83 12.49 6.96
CA GLY A 79 -10.40 12.88 8.24
C GLY A 79 -9.89 12.01 9.39
N LEU A 80 -9.95 12.51 10.62
CA LEU A 80 -9.48 11.79 11.81
C LEU A 80 -10.11 10.40 11.91
N ASP A 81 -11.43 10.30 11.76
CA ASP A 81 -12.18 9.04 11.89
C ASP A 81 -11.93 8.06 10.73
N GLU A 82 -11.47 8.56 9.58
CA GLU A 82 -11.09 7.72 8.44
C GLU A 82 -9.71 7.08 8.66
N VAL A 83 -8.80 7.82 9.29
CA VAL A 83 -7.45 7.36 9.61
C VAL A 83 -7.46 6.50 10.87
N PHE A 84 -8.20 6.92 11.90
CA PHE A 84 -8.34 6.28 13.22
C PHE A 84 -9.81 5.92 13.48
N PRO A 85 -10.30 4.79 12.93
CA PRO A 85 -11.68 4.37 13.12
C PRO A 85 -11.99 4.07 14.60
N ALA A 86 -13.24 4.21 15.01
CA ALA A 86 -13.63 4.11 16.43
C ALA A 86 -13.29 2.76 17.09
N ASP A 87 -13.23 1.69 16.32
CA ASP A 87 -12.81 0.35 16.77
C ASP A 87 -11.30 0.24 17.05
N SER A 88 -10.51 1.22 16.61
CA SER A 88 -9.09 1.36 16.95
C SER A 88 -8.83 2.21 18.20
N ALA A 89 -9.89 2.77 18.82
CA ALA A 89 -9.76 3.55 20.03
C ALA A 89 -9.29 2.66 21.19
N TRP A 90 -8.18 3.05 21.80
CA TRP A 90 -7.71 2.39 23.01
C TRP A 90 -8.70 2.62 24.16
N ALA A 91 -9.04 1.56 24.88
CA ALA A 91 -9.76 1.60 26.15
C ALA A 91 -8.95 0.83 27.21
N PRO A 92 -8.85 1.33 28.46
CA PRO A 92 -8.23 0.57 29.53
C PRO A 92 -9.03 -0.71 29.79
N GLU A 93 -8.35 -1.84 30.04
CA GLU A 93 -9.00 -3.01 30.63
C GLU A 93 -9.51 -2.64 32.04
N PRO A 94 -10.67 -3.18 32.45
CA PRO A 94 -11.27 -2.89 33.76
C PRO A 94 -10.41 -3.32 34.95
#